data_AF-A0A7I7PJ36-F1
#
_entry.id   AF-A0A7I7PJ36-F1
#
_cell.length_a   1.000
_cell.length_b   1.000
_cell.length_c   1.000
_cell.angle_alpha   90.00
_cell.angle_beta   90.00
_cell.angle_gamma   90.00
#
_symmetry.space_group_name_H-M   'P 1'
#
loop_
_entity.id
_entity.type
_entity.pdbx_description
1 polymer ?
#
loop_
_entity_poly.entity_id
_entity_poly.type
_entity_poly.pdbx_seq_one_letter_code
_entity_poly.pdbx_strand_id
1 'polypeptide(L)'
;MLQVVDFNHQVQDVVNAHNANVDIVKADNKSLARPRHWDYVDYDVYHRPALYNPLNQAMTFRYFYNGAYREAYVPAGGRVVLDVASAGVFPFTAVGGSYLASGSFNGGAWIPPDGWNGPPPPEYTPPAPPDVFQDVLADVPARNQIVKVGQVVVVGRDESQPAGSQDTFLLDDSTFAWGQTNDPSGNAQIRITKTQSLPGVGPTDNGSFLVALAGYEEPSQPSEPWWPSVLGYGGLAIAVVFVAWMISRGTARESEG
;
A
#
# COMPACT_ATOMS: atom_id res chain seq x y z
N MET A 1 21.31 -17.71 -14.55
CA MET A 1 21.91 -17.00 -13.40
C MET A 1 20.86 -16.05 -12.88
N LEU A 2 20.41 -16.20 -11.63
CA LEU A 2 19.58 -15.18 -10.98
C LEU A 2 20.50 -13.99 -10.72
N GLN A 3 20.32 -12.91 -11.47
CA GLN A 3 20.97 -11.64 -11.16
C GLN A 3 20.35 -11.17 -9.85
N VAL A 4 21.14 -11.21 -8.77
CA VAL A 4 20.77 -10.57 -7.50
C VAL A 4 20.84 -9.08 -7.77
N VAL A 5 19.70 -8.49 -8.13
CA VAL A 5 19.57 -7.04 -8.28
C VAL A 5 19.48 -6.46 -6.87
N ASP A 6 20.38 -5.53 -6.54
CA ASP A 6 20.27 -4.77 -5.29
C ASP A 6 19.00 -3.92 -5.37
N PHE A 7 18.04 -4.21 -4.49
CA PHE A 7 16.77 -3.51 -4.43
C PHE A 7 16.92 -1.99 -4.30
N ASN A 8 17.89 -1.50 -3.51
CA ASN A 8 18.09 -0.05 -3.37
C ASN A 8 18.58 0.57 -4.68
N HIS A 9 19.47 -0.13 -5.38
CA HIS A 9 19.92 0.30 -6.70
C HIS A 9 18.76 0.35 -7.69
N GLN A 10 17.90 -0.68 -7.69
CA GLN A 10 16.73 -0.73 -8.55
C GLN A 10 15.74 0.41 -8.29
N VAL A 11 15.49 0.74 -7.02
CA VAL A 11 14.64 1.90 -6.68
C VAL A 11 15.27 3.19 -7.20
N GLN A 12 16.59 3.37 -7.02
CA GLN A 12 17.28 4.55 -7.54
C GLN A 12 17.24 4.63 -9.06
N ASP A 13 17.39 3.52 -9.76
CA ASP A 13 17.29 3.46 -11.23
C ASP A 13 15.90 3.91 -11.69
N VAL A 14 14.83 3.42 -11.07
CA VAL A 14 13.45 3.79 -11.42
C VAL A 14 13.19 5.27 -11.16
N VAL A 15 13.70 5.81 -10.03
CA VAL A 15 13.58 7.22 -9.66
C VAL A 15 14.37 8.14 -10.59
N ASN A 16 15.62 7.78 -10.91
CA ASN A 16 16.51 8.58 -11.76
C ASN A 16 16.06 8.58 -13.23
N ALA A 17 15.46 7.49 -13.69
CA ALA A 17 14.95 7.37 -15.05
C ALA A 17 13.69 8.22 -15.30
N HIS A 18 13.07 8.81 -14.27
CA HIS A 18 11.84 9.60 -14.38
C HIS A 18 10.75 8.86 -15.17
N ASN A 19 10.50 7.60 -14.80
CA ASN A 19 9.46 6.79 -15.44
C ASN A 19 8.07 7.38 -15.18
N ALA A 20 7.12 7.18 -16.11
CA ALA A 20 5.75 7.66 -16.01
C ALA A 20 4.96 7.13 -14.79
N ASN A 21 5.52 6.19 -14.02
CA ASN A 21 4.87 5.51 -12.89
C ASN A 21 5.33 6.02 -11.51
N VAL A 22 6.17 7.06 -11.45
CA VAL A 22 6.62 7.66 -10.18
C VAL A 22 6.70 9.18 -10.29
N ASP A 23 6.00 9.86 -9.39
CA ASP A 23 6.10 11.31 -9.29
C ASP A 23 7.33 11.68 -8.45
N ILE A 24 8.15 12.61 -8.94
CA ILE A 24 9.38 13.05 -8.27
C ILE A 24 9.21 14.47 -7.73
N VAL A 25 9.30 14.60 -6.41
CA VAL A 25 9.23 15.88 -5.70
C VAL A 25 10.64 16.32 -5.34
N LYS A 26 11.01 17.54 -5.72
CA LYS A 26 12.30 18.13 -5.32
C LYS A 26 12.14 18.82 -3.96
N ALA A 27 12.87 18.32 -2.97
CA ALA A 27 12.89 18.85 -1.62
C ALA A 27 14.34 19.23 -1.26
N ASP A 28 14.64 20.53 -1.20
CA ASP A 28 16.00 21.03 -1.02
C ASP A 28 16.95 20.44 -2.11
N ASN A 29 18.05 19.79 -1.72
CA ASN A 29 18.98 19.09 -2.63
C ASN A 29 18.65 17.60 -2.83
N LYS A 30 17.42 17.15 -2.51
CA LYS A 30 17.01 15.74 -2.60
C LYS A 30 15.81 15.57 -3.53
N SER A 31 15.81 14.48 -4.29
CA SER A 31 14.65 14.02 -5.06
C SER A 31 13.92 12.97 -4.24
N LEU A 32 12.65 13.23 -3.94
CA LEU A 32 11.77 12.32 -3.20
C LEU A 32 10.82 11.64 -4.17
N ALA A 33 10.67 10.33 -4.05
CA ALA A 33 9.68 9.59 -4.80
C ALA A 33 8.32 9.69 -4.08
N ARG A 34 7.26 9.96 -4.85
CA ARG A 34 5.87 9.75 -4.46
C ARG A 34 5.35 8.57 -5.29
N PRO A 35 5.49 7.34 -4.78
CA PRO A 35 5.02 6.16 -5.49
C PRO A 35 3.49 6.13 -5.53
N ARG A 36 2.94 5.37 -6.46
CA ARG A 36 1.51 5.06 -6.45
C ARG A 36 1.21 3.95 -5.44
N HIS A 37 -0.04 3.90 -4.94
CA HIS A 37 -0.50 2.83 -4.06
C HIS A 37 -0.58 1.49 -4.79
N TRP A 38 -0.25 0.40 -4.10
CA TRP A 38 -0.39 -0.96 -4.60
C TRP A 38 -1.69 -1.61 -4.10
N ASP A 39 -2.68 -1.68 -4.97
CA ASP A 39 -4.02 -2.19 -4.64
C ASP A 39 -4.12 -3.74 -4.58
N TYR A 40 -3.13 -4.47 -5.10
CA TYR A 40 -3.23 -5.91 -5.36
C TYR A 40 -2.73 -6.76 -4.19
N VAL A 41 -3.37 -6.57 -3.04
CA VAL A 41 -3.20 -7.37 -1.82
C VAL A 41 -4.51 -8.10 -1.52
N ASP A 42 -4.44 -9.41 -1.37
CA ASP A 42 -5.55 -10.27 -0.98
C ASP A 42 -5.16 -11.18 0.19
N TYR A 43 -6.08 -11.98 0.71
CA TYR A 43 -5.83 -12.89 1.82
C TYR A 43 -6.37 -14.28 1.50
N ASP A 44 -5.62 -15.32 1.86
CA ASP A 44 -6.14 -16.69 1.76
C ASP A 44 -7.07 -17.04 2.93
N VAL A 45 -7.57 -18.28 2.94
CA VAL A 45 -8.47 -18.80 3.99
C VAL A 45 -7.84 -18.78 5.39
N TYR A 46 -6.52 -18.69 5.50
CA TYR A 46 -5.78 -18.62 6.76
C TYR A 46 -5.35 -17.19 7.10
N HIS A 47 -5.90 -16.20 6.40
CA HIS A 47 -5.56 -14.78 6.52
C HIS A 47 -4.09 -14.48 6.23
N ARG A 48 -3.42 -15.30 5.39
CA ARG A 48 -2.07 -14.99 4.92
C ARG A 48 -2.13 -13.92 3.83
N PRO A 49 -1.35 -12.83 3.94
CA PRO A 49 -1.24 -11.84 2.88
C PRO A 49 -0.80 -12.49 1.58
N ALA A 50 -1.46 -12.12 0.50
CA ALA A 50 -1.13 -12.56 -0.84
C ALA A 50 -0.94 -11.37 -1.76
N LEU A 51 0.26 -11.25 -2.32
CA LEU A 51 0.61 -10.20 -3.25
C LEU A 51 0.40 -10.72 -4.67
N TYR A 52 -0.47 -10.08 -5.43
CA TYR A 52 -0.71 -10.39 -6.83
C TYR A 52 -0.06 -9.31 -7.71
N ASN A 53 0.70 -9.72 -8.73
CA ASN A 53 1.34 -8.81 -9.67
C ASN A 53 0.61 -8.81 -11.01
N PRO A 54 -0.23 -7.80 -11.31
CA PRO A 54 -0.94 -7.72 -12.59
C PRO A 54 -0.06 -7.25 -13.75
N LEU A 55 1.17 -6.82 -13.48
CA LEU A 55 2.04 -6.23 -14.48
C LEU A 55 2.68 -7.28 -15.38
N ASN A 56 3.15 -6.84 -16.54
CA ASN A 56 3.91 -7.65 -17.50
C ASN A 56 5.41 -7.77 -17.15
N GLN A 57 5.82 -7.30 -15.97
CA GLN A 57 7.18 -7.42 -15.46
C GLN A 57 7.18 -7.91 -14.03
N ALA A 58 8.28 -8.51 -13.60
CA ALA A 58 8.42 -8.95 -12.21
C ALA A 58 8.57 -7.75 -11.26
N MET A 59 8.04 -7.92 -10.06
CA MET A 59 8.11 -6.95 -8.97
C MET A 59 8.79 -7.60 -7.76
N THR A 60 9.63 -6.84 -7.07
CA THR A 60 10.18 -7.22 -5.77
C THR A 60 9.57 -6.32 -4.70
N PHE A 61 9.05 -6.92 -3.63
CA PHE A 61 8.41 -6.23 -2.51
C PHE A 61 9.30 -6.31 -1.29
N ARG A 62 9.68 -5.17 -0.71
CA ARG A 62 10.46 -5.10 0.53
C ARG A 62 9.60 -4.61 1.68
N TYR A 63 9.62 -5.35 2.79
CA TYR A 63 8.88 -5.05 4.02
C TYR A 63 9.69 -5.47 5.24
N PHE A 64 9.45 -4.85 6.40
CA PHE A 64 10.13 -5.22 7.64
C PHE A 64 9.31 -6.25 8.41
N TYR A 65 9.89 -7.44 8.67
CA TYR A 65 9.20 -8.49 9.41
C TYR A 65 10.18 -9.34 10.21
N ASN A 66 9.84 -9.58 11.47
CA ASN A 66 10.64 -10.36 12.43
C ASN A 66 12.08 -9.84 12.54
N GLY A 67 12.22 -8.53 12.80
CA GLY A 67 13.51 -7.88 13.08
C GLY A 67 14.40 -7.62 11.87
N ALA A 68 13.96 -7.93 10.64
CA ALA A 68 14.75 -7.75 9.43
C ALA A 68 13.89 -7.36 8.23
N TYR A 69 14.51 -6.70 7.24
CA TYR A 69 13.88 -6.54 5.93
C TYR A 69 13.79 -7.88 5.21
N ARG A 70 12.60 -8.15 4.67
CA ARG A 70 12.27 -9.30 3.83
C ARG A 70 11.98 -8.80 2.42
N GLU A 71 12.29 -9.64 1.45
CA GLU A 71 12.02 -9.36 0.05
C GLU A 71 11.20 -10.52 -0.53
N ALA A 72 10.09 -10.20 -1.19
CA ALA A 72 9.26 -11.16 -1.91
C ALA A 72 9.31 -10.85 -3.41
N TYR A 73 9.80 -11.79 -4.19
CA TYR A 73 9.79 -11.70 -5.65
C TYR A 73 8.47 -12.25 -6.20
N VAL A 74 7.79 -11.46 -7.01
CA VAL A 74 6.53 -11.85 -7.66
C VAL A 74 6.69 -11.70 -9.18
N PRO A 75 6.66 -12.82 -9.94
CA PRO A 75 6.79 -12.75 -11.39
C PRO A 75 5.62 -11.99 -12.03
N ALA A 76 5.77 -11.59 -13.28
CA ALA A 76 4.68 -10.98 -14.07
C ALA A 76 3.44 -11.88 -14.10
N GLY A 77 2.26 -11.32 -13.83
CA GLY A 77 1.00 -12.08 -13.70
C GLY A 77 0.97 -13.06 -12.52
N GLY A 78 1.98 -13.02 -11.64
CA GLY A 78 2.18 -13.98 -10.57
C GLY A 78 1.47 -13.63 -9.27
N ARG A 79 1.49 -14.58 -8.33
CA ARG A 79 1.01 -14.40 -6.96
C ARG A 79 1.98 -15.07 -5.99
N VAL A 80 2.22 -14.44 -4.85
CA VAL A 80 2.93 -15.05 -3.72
C VAL A 80 2.08 -14.93 -2.47
N VAL A 81 2.17 -15.90 -1.56
CA VAL A 81 1.54 -15.88 -0.23
C VAL A 81 2.65 -15.73 0.81
N LEU A 82 2.43 -14.87 1.80
CA LEU A 82 3.40 -14.55 2.84
C LEU A 82 2.97 -15.15 4.19
N ASP A 83 3.88 -15.85 4.85
CA ASP A 83 3.64 -16.40 6.19
C ASP A 83 3.95 -15.33 7.27
N VAL A 84 3.01 -14.40 7.46
CA VAL A 84 3.11 -13.28 8.42
C VAL A 84 2.17 -13.52 9.61
N ALA A 85 2.68 -14.23 10.62
CA ALA A 85 1.91 -14.64 11.79
C ALA A 85 1.71 -13.54 12.83
N SER A 86 2.62 -12.56 12.89
CA SER A 86 2.50 -11.43 13.82
C SER A 86 1.39 -10.48 13.36
N ALA A 87 0.45 -10.18 14.25
CA ALA A 87 -0.60 -9.19 14.00
C ALA A 87 0.01 -7.78 13.91
N GLY A 88 -0.49 -6.98 12.96
CA GLY A 88 -0.04 -5.60 12.75
C GLY A 88 -0.10 -5.21 11.27
N VAL A 89 0.23 -3.95 11.00
CA VAL A 89 0.35 -3.42 9.64
C VAL A 89 1.80 -3.51 9.20
N PHE A 90 2.03 -3.96 7.97
CA PHE A 90 3.36 -4.12 7.40
C PHE A 90 3.46 -3.30 6.12
N PRO A 91 3.97 -2.06 6.20
CA PRO A 91 4.26 -1.25 5.03
C PRO A 91 5.33 -1.90 4.16
N PHE A 92 5.20 -1.71 2.84
CA PHE A 92 6.17 -2.20 1.87
C PHE A 92 6.46 -1.18 0.77
N THR A 93 7.63 -1.32 0.16
CA THR A 93 7.98 -0.73 -1.13
C THR A 93 8.03 -1.84 -2.17
N ALA A 94 7.43 -1.64 -3.35
CA ALA A 94 7.47 -2.56 -4.47
C ALA A 94 8.19 -1.92 -5.66
N VAL A 95 9.15 -2.63 -6.25
CA VAL A 95 9.96 -2.12 -7.36
C VAL A 95 10.07 -3.13 -8.51
N GLY A 96 9.90 -2.63 -9.72
CA GLY A 96 10.11 -3.34 -10.98
C GLY A 96 11.21 -2.68 -11.81
N GLY A 97 11.32 -3.02 -13.10
CA GLY A 97 12.24 -2.33 -14.01
C GLY A 97 11.84 -0.88 -14.30
N SER A 98 10.53 -0.58 -14.31
CA SER A 98 10.00 0.77 -14.60
C SER A 98 8.87 1.22 -13.67
N TYR A 99 8.61 0.46 -12.61
CA TYR A 99 7.52 0.71 -11.66
C TYR A 99 8.08 0.83 -10.25
N LEU A 100 7.52 1.79 -9.51
CA LEU A 100 7.72 1.94 -8.09
C LEU A 100 6.36 2.18 -7.45
N ALA A 101 6.01 1.36 -6.47
CA ALA A 101 4.77 1.44 -5.74
C ALA A 101 5.02 1.26 -4.24
N SER A 102 4.06 1.66 -3.42
CA SER A 102 4.06 1.40 -1.99
C SER A 102 2.69 0.94 -1.54
N GLY A 103 2.64 0.30 -0.38
CA GLY A 103 1.38 -0.11 0.21
C GLY A 103 1.62 -0.72 1.58
N SER A 104 0.62 -1.42 2.07
CA SER A 104 0.74 -2.21 3.29
C SER A 104 -0.14 -3.45 3.20
N PHE A 105 0.15 -4.43 4.06
CA PHE A 105 -0.74 -5.55 4.32
C PHE A 105 -0.86 -5.78 5.82
N ASN A 106 -1.90 -6.48 6.23
CA ASN A 106 -2.15 -6.84 7.63
C ASN A 106 -1.60 -8.23 7.90
N GLY A 107 -0.81 -8.40 8.96
CA GLY A 107 -0.39 -9.72 9.42
C GLY A 107 -1.38 -10.34 10.39
N GLY A 108 -0.95 -11.38 11.09
CA GLY A 108 -1.77 -12.13 12.03
C GLY A 108 -2.38 -13.39 11.42
N ALA A 109 -1.73 -13.92 10.39
CA ALA A 109 -2.15 -15.13 9.73
C ALA A 109 -2.02 -16.35 10.65
N TRP A 110 -2.92 -17.31 10.48
CA TRP A 110 -2.69 -18.65 10.99
C TRP A 110 -1.83 -19.43 10.01
N ILE A 111 -0.69 -19.97 10.45
CA ILE A 111 0.23 -20.69 9.55
C ILE A 111 -0.09 -22.18 9.59
N PRO A 112 -0.63 -22.76 8.49
CA PRO A 112 -0.95 -24.17 8.44
C PRO A 112 0.33 -25.03 8.59
N PRO A 113 0.29 -26.11 9.40
CA PRO A 113 1.37 -27.09 9.41
C PRO A 113 1.57 -27.75 8.04
N ASP A 114 2.76 -28.29 7.80
CA ASP A 114 3.06 -29.01 6.56
C ASP A 114 2.05 -30.13 6.29
N GLY A 115 1.50 -30.16 5.08
CA GLY A 115 0.50 -31.14 4.65
C GLY A 115 -0.92 -30.88 5.17
N TRP A 116 -1.16 -29.80 5.89
CA TRP A 116 -2.50 -29.40 6.31
C TRP A 116 -3.35 -28.94 5.12
N ASN A 117 -4.57 -29.49 5.01
CA ASN A 117 -5.54 -29.16 3.97
C ASN A 117 -6.93 -28.78 4.54
N GLY A 118 -7.05 -28.69 5.87
CA GLY A 118 -8.29 -28.30 6.55
C GLY A 118 -8.48 -26.79 6.65
N PRO A 119 -9.65 -26.32 7.14
CA PRO A 119 -9.83 -24.91 7.49
C PRO A 119 -8.89 -24.51 8.65
N PRO A 120 -8.73 -23.21 8.95
CA PRO A 120 -8.12 -22.79 10.20
C PRO A 120 -8.89 -23.35 11.41
N PRO A 121 -8.26 -23.49 12.58
CA PRO A 121 -8.91 -23.95 13.81
C PRO A 121 -10.13 -23.07 14.15
N PRO A 122 -11.23 -23.65 14.69
CA PRO A 122 -12.43 -22.88 15.01
C PRO A 122 -12.21 -21.71 15.99
N GLU A 123 -11.18 -21.80 16.82
CA GLU A 123 -10.77 -20.77 17.77
C GLU A 123 -9.97 -19.62 17.14
N TYR A 124 -9.47 -19.80 15.92
CA TYR A 124 -8.73 -18.76 15.22
C TYR A 124 -9.68 -17.65 14.74
N THR A 125 -9.36 -16.41 15.12
CA THR A 125 -10.01 -15.20 14.63
C THR A 125 -8.93 -14.29 14.04
N PRO A 126 -9.05 -13.88 12.77
CA PRO A 126 -8.15 -12.88 12.19
C PRO A 126 -8.12 -11.60 13.04
N PRO A 127 -7.00 -10.87 13.11
CA PRO A 127 -6.96 -9.60 13.80
C PRO A 127 -7.97 -8.60 13.24
N ALA A 128 -8.38 -7.66 14.08
CA ALA A 128 -9.16 -6.52 13.60
C ALA A 128 -8.35 -5.74 12.54
N PRO A 129 -9.02 -5.16 11.52
CA PRO A 129 -8.39 -4.21 10.62
C PRO A 129 -7.71 -3.08 11.40
N PRO A 130 -6.62 -2.50 10.87
CA PRO A 130 -5.95 -1.40 11.53
C PRO A 130 -6.82 -0.14 11.56
N ASP A 131 -6.57 0.69 12.56
CA ASP A 131 -7.17 2.02 12.62
C ASP A 131 -6.59 2.90 11.50
N VAL A 132 -7.49 3.44 10.68
CA VAL A 132 -7.18 4.37 9.59
C VAL A 132 -7.83 5.70 9.90
N PHE A 133 -7.02 6.73 10.02
CA PHE A 133 -7.46 8.09 10.30
C PHE A 133 -7.37 8.92 9.02
N GLN A 134 -8.44 9.67 8.73
CA GLN A 134 -8.52 10.51 7.54
C GLN A 134 -8.35 11.98 7.92
N ASP A 135 -7.82 12.78 7.00
CA ASP A 135 -7.68 14.24 7.14
C ASP A 135 -6.96 14.69 8.43
N VAL A 136 -5.88 13.98 8.78
CA VAL A 136 -5.10 14.18 10.00
C VAL A 136 -4.20 15.41 9.90
N LEU A 137 -4.13 16.19 10.98
CA LEU A 137 -3.18 17.30 11.10
C LEU A 137 -1.86 16.80 11.69
N ALA A 138 -0.79 16.85 10.91
CA ALA A 138 0.56 16.49 11.33
C ALA A 138 1.36 17.74 11.68
N ASP A 139 1.75 17.88 12.94
CA ASP A 139 2.73 18.87 13.39
C ASP A 139 4.14 18.40 13.05
N VAL A 140 4.91 19.23 12.34
CA VAL A 140 6.30 19.00 11.94
C VAL A 140 7.19 20.07 12.60
N PRO A 141 7.70 19.82 13.82
CA PRO A 141 8.42 20.84 14.59
C PRO A 141 9.69 21.33 13.89
N ALA A 142 10.37 20.48 13.13
CA ALA A 142 11.60 20.82 12.42
C ALA A 142 11.41 21.93 11.38
N ARG A 143 10.19 22.11 10.86
CA ARG A 143 9.82 23.17 9.92
C ARG A 143 8.89 24.21 10.55
N ASN A 144 8.45 24.02 11.80
CA ASN A 144 7.42 24.81 12.46
C ASN A 144 6.15 24.94 11.58
N GLN A 145 5.66 23.82 11.07
CA GLN A 145 4.52 23.74 10.17
C GLN A 145 3.56 22.63 10.57
N ILE A 146 2.27 22.86 10.30
CA ILE A 146 1.22 21.84 10.37
C ILE A 146 0.85 21.48 8.94
N VAL A 147 0.89 20.18 8.64
CA VAL A 147 0.59 19.62 7.33
C VAL A 147 -0.67 18.77 7.44
N LYS A 148 -1.60 18.91 6.49
CA LYS A 148 -2.74 18.01 6.38
C LYS A 148 -2.30 16.74 5.65
N VAL A 149 -2.47 15.60 6.29
CA VAL A 149 -2.24 14.26 5.73
C VAL A 149 -3.61 13.68 5.37
N GLY A 150 -3.75 13.13 4.16
CA GLY A 150 -5.00 12.55 3.71
C GLY A 150 -5.37 11.31 4.53
N GLN A 151 -4.42 10.41 4.72
CA GLN A 151 -4.59 9.15 5.42
C GLN A 151 -3.41 8.83 6.34
N VAL A 152 -3.71 8.37 7.55
CA VAL A 152 -2.73 7.90 8.52
C VAL A 152 -3.13 6.53 9.03
N VAL A 153 -2.22 5.58 8.85
CA VAL A 153 -2.33 4.24 9.44
C VAL A 153 -1.29 4.11 10.55
N VAL A 154 -1.73 3.72 11.74
CA VAL A 154 -0.82 3.43 12.85
C VAL A 154 -0.19 2.06 12.61
N VAL A 155 1.14 2.03 12.47
CA VAL A 155 1.89 0.81 12.13
C VAL A 155 2.33 0.07 13.37
N GLY A 156 2.73 0.80 14.41
CA GLY A 156 3.19 0.22 15.66
C GLY A 156 4.17 1.14 16.36
N ARG A 157 5.12 0.54 17.09
CA ARG A 157 6.12 1.28 17.86
C ARG A 157 7.54 0.79 17.58
N ASP A 158 8.46 1.73 17.51
CA ASP A 158 9.90 1.51 17.39
C ASP A 158 10.61 2.04 18.64
N GLU A 159 10.85 1.14 19.58
CA GLU A 159 11.47 1.45 20.88
C GLU A 159 12.97 1.80 20.76
N SER A 160 13.58 1.67 19.57
CA SER A 160 14.93 2.16 19.33
C SER A 160 15.00 3.68 19.10
N GLN A 161 13.86 4.32 18.83
CA GLN A 161 13.79 5.77 18.66
C GLN A 161 13.74 6.51 20.02
N PRO A 162 14.20 7.77 20.07
CA PRO A 162 14.08 8.59 21.28
C PRO A 162 12.61 8.82 21.68
N ALA A 163 12.41 9.14 22.97
CA ALA A 163 11.10 9.48 23.51
C ALA A 163 10.40 10.59 22.69
N GLY A 164 9.12 10.40 22.39
CA GLY A 164 8.34 11.28 21.51
C GLY A 164 8.56 11.03 20.01
N SER A 165 9.27 9.96 19.64
CA SER A 165 9.47 9.51 18.24
C SER A 165 9.28 8.00 18.08
N GLN A 166 8.57 7.36 19.02
CA GLN A 166 8.48 5.91 19.08
C GLN A 166 7.28 5.37 18.32
N ASP A 167 6.20 6.15 18.17
CA ASP A 167 5.05 5.71 17.37
C ASP A 167 5.43 5.77 15.89
N THR A 168 5.00 4.77 15.12
CA THR A 168 5.26 4.65 13.69
C THR A 168 3.97 4.70 12.91
N PHE A 169 4.02 5.38 11.76
CA PHE A 169 2.86 5.66 10.93
C PHE A 169 3.19 5.42 9.46
N LEU A 170 2.19 4.99 8.70
CA LEU A 170 2.18 5.07 7.25
C LEU A 170 1.26 6.22 6.84
N LEU A 171 1.82 7.22 6.16
CA LEU A 171 1.14 8.43 5.72
C LEU A 171 0.87 8.33 4.21
N ASP A 172 -0.38 8.58 3.81
CA ASP A 172 -0.84 8.54 2.41
C ASP A 172 -0.32 7.31 1.65
N ASP A 173 -0.34 6.16 2.34
CA ASP A 173 0.08 4.83 1.88
C ASP A 173 1.50 4.71 1.29
N SER A 174 2.36 5.71 1.54
CA SER A 174 3.67 5.80 0.89
C SER A 174 4.78 6.32 1.78
N THR A 175 4.52 7.31 2.63
CA THR A 175 5.56 7.90 3.48
C THR A 175 5.55 7.23 4.84
N PHE A 176 6.67 6.62 5.22
CA PHE A 176 6.83 6.04 6.55
C PHE A 176 7.32 7.11 7.52
N ALA A 177 6.74 7.18 8.72
CA ALA A 177 6.99 8.25 9.67
C ALA A 177 7.12 7.73 11.11
N TRP A 178 7.86 8.48 11.91
CA TRP A 178 7.96 8.30 13.35
C TRP A 178 7.55 9.57 14.08
N GLY A 179 7.02 9.39 15.29
CA GLY A 179 6.48 10.51 16.04
C GLY A 179 5.80 10.10 17.34
N GLN A 180 4.75 10.86 17.65
CA GLN A 180 3.90 10.63 18.81
C GLN A 180 2.45 11.00 18.47
N THR A 181 1.52 10.18 18.93
CA THR A 181 0.07 10.49 18.89
C THR A 181 -0.28 11.42 20.04
N ASN A 182 -0.93 12.56 19.76
CA ASN A 182 -1.36 13.49 20.82
C ASN A 182 -2.77 13.18 21.36
N ASP A 183 -3.66 12.60 20.55
CA ASP A 183 -5.00 12.15 20.98
C ASP A 183 -5.55 11.07 20.02
N PRO A 184 -5.71 9.81 20.46
CA PRO A 184 -6.20 8.71 19.60
C PRO A 184 -7.73 8.70 19.39
N SER A 185 -8.49 9.66 19.94
CA SER A 185 -9.97 9.59 19.98
C SER A 185 -10.73 10.51 19.02
N GLY A 186 -10.05 11.20 18.07
CA GLY A 186 -10.66 12.14 17.10
C GLY A 186 -9.89 12.28 15.79
N ASN A 187 -10.03 13.44 15.10
CA ASN A 187 -9.12 13.85 14.01
C ASN A 187 -7.75 14.13 14.62
N ALA A 188 -7.03 13.05 14.94
CA ALA A 188 -5.85 13.04 15.78
C ALA A 188 -4.84 14.06 15.26
N GLN A 189 -4.29 14.88 16.15
CA GLN A 189 -3.07 15.60 15.83
C GLN A 189 -1.91 14.63 16.08
N ILE A 190 -1.12 14.36 15.07
CA ILE A 190 0.13 13.60 15.23
C ILE A 190 1.30 14.57 15.21
N ARG A 191 2.32 14.29 16.01
CA ARG A 191 3.59 15.00 15.94
C ARG A 191 4.57 14.13 15.18
N ILE A 192 5.10 14.63 14.06
CA ILE A 192 6.06 13.92 13.22
C ILE A 192 7.46 14.46 13.48
N THR A 193 8.38 13.57 13.84
CA THR A 193 9.77 13.92 14.18
C THR A 193 10.78 13.35 13.20
N LYS A 194 10.38 12.33 12.42
CA LYS A 194 11.22 11.69 11.42
C LYS A 194 10.36 11.09 10.31
N THR A 195 10.84 11.16 9.07
CA THR A 195 10.17 10.56 7.92
C THR A 195 11.13 9.81 7.00
N GLN A 196 10.58 8.91 6.20
CA GLN A 196 11.22 8.18 5.11
C GLN A 196 10.23 8.12 3.94
N SER A 197 10.63 8.60 2.77
CA SER A 197 9.71 8.74 1.62
C SER A 197 9.15 7.41 1.11
N LEU A 198 9.85 6.31 1.34
CA LEU A 198 9.45 4.96 0.94
C LEU A 198 9.66 4.02 2.13
N PRO A 199 8.74 3.10 2.45
CA PRO A 199 8.91 2.22 3.60
C PRO A 199 10.14 1.33 3.41
N GLY A 200 11.12 1.49 4.30
CA GLY A 200 12.33 0.66 4.32
C GLY A 200 13.36 0.97 3.23
N VAL A 201 13.24 2.10 2.54
CA VAL A 201 14.12 2.46 1.42
C VAL A 201 14.51 3.94 1.47
N GLY A 202 15.78 4.21 1.20
CA GLY A 202 16.28 5.58 1.08
C GLY A 202 16.52 6.26 2.43
N PRO A 203 16.97 7.53 2.40
CA PRO A 203 17.34 8.26 3.59
C PRO A 203 16.11 8.58 4.44
N THR A 204 16.33 8.70 5.75
CA THR A 204 15.39 9.36 6.64
C THR A 204 15.75 10.83 6.80
N ASP A 205 14.80 11.63 7.27
CA ASP A 205 15.01 13.02 7.65
C ASP A 205 14.22 13.38 8.93
N ASN A 206 14.11 14.66 9.26
CA ASN A 206 13.47 15.16 10.49
C ASN A 206 11.98 15.55 10.31
N GLY A 207 11.28 14.94 9.34
CA GLY A 207 9.88 15.27 9.00
C GLY A 207 9.73 16.27 7.85
N SER A 208 10.83 16.83 7.35
CA SER A 208 10.81 17.79 6.24
C SER A 208 10.34 17.19 4.91
N PHE A 209 10.52 15.89 4.70
CA PHE A 209 10.03 15.19 3.51
C PHE A 209 8.52 15.23 3.42
N LEU A 210 7.81 15.08 4.54
CA LEU A 210 6.35 15.21 4.57
C LEU A 210 5.90 16.60 4.10
N VAL A 211 6.55 17.65 4.59
CA VAL A 211 6.26 19.04 4.20
C VAL A 211 6.45 19.24 2.69
N ALA A 212 7.55 18.71 2.14
CA ALA A 212 7.83 18.83 0.72
C ALA A 212 6.83 18.05 -0.14
N LEU A 213 6.47 16.82 0.27
CA LEU A 213 5.50 15.98 -0.44
C LEU A 213 4.08 16.57 -0.39
N ALA A 214 3.68 17.18 0.72
CA ALA A 214 2.37 17.82 0.85
C ALA A 214 2.26 19.15 0.08
N GLY A 215 3.37 19.86 -0.11
CA GLY A 215 3.41 21.08 -0.93
C GLY A 215 3.41 20.82 -2.44
N TYR A 216 3.42 19.55 -2.87
CA TYR A 216 3.42 19.18 -4.28
C TYR A 216 2.00 19.12 -4.84
N GLU A 217 1.68 20.03 -5.76
CA GLU A 217 0.48 19.94 -6.59
C GLU A 217 0.75 19.00 -7.78
N GLU A 218 -0.07 17.95 -7.93
CA GLU A 218 0.01 17.00 -9.04
C GLU A 218 -0.26 17.75 -10.37
N PRO A 219 0.62 17.65 -11.38
CA PRO A 219 0.37 18.24 -12.69
C PRO A 219 -0.97 17.73 -13.24
N SER A 220 -1.80 18.64 -13.75
CA SER A 220 -3.10 18.34 -14.36
C SER A 220 -2.93 17.65 -15.72
N GLN A 221 -2.40 16.43 -15.74
CA GLN A 221 -2.42 15.56 -16.90
C GLN A 221 -3.61 14.59 -16.79
N PRO A 222 -4.33 14.31 -17.90
CA PRO A 222 -5.37 13.29 -17.91
C PRO A 222 -4.73 11.94 -17.57
N SER A 223 -5.11 11.35 -16.45
CA SER A 223 -4.69 10.01 -16.06
C SER A 223 -5.34 9.00 -17.01
N GLU A 224 -4.57 8.48 -17.97
CA GLU A 224 -4.87 7.15 -18.52
C GLU A 224 -4.92 6.16 -17.34
N PRO A 225 -5.81 5.14 -17.36
CA PRO A 225 -5.82 4.10 -16.34
C PRO A 225 -4.46 3.38 -16.38
N TRP A 226 -3.58 3.75 -15.46
CA TRP A 226 -2.20 3.26 -15.37
C TRP A 226 -2.11 1.79 -14.93
N TRP A 227 -3.20 1.27 -14.36
CA TRP A 227 -3.44 -0.15 -14.18
C TRP A 227 -4.34 -0.70 -15.29
N PRO A 228 -4.06 -1.91 -15.83
CA PRO A 228 -5.09 -2.62 -16.57
C PRO A 228 -6.27 -2.80 -15.62
N SER A 229 -7.41 -2.19 -15.97
CA SER A 229 -8.63 -2.26 -15.19
C SER A 229 -8.97 -3.73 -15.01
N VAL A 230 -8.70 -4.29 -13.84
CA VAL A 230 -9.15 -5.64 -13.51
C VAL A 230 -10.65 -5.52 -13.39
N LEU A 231 -11.32 -5.87 -14.49
CA LEU A 231 -12.73 -6.22 -14.63
C LEU A 231 -13.49 -6.10 -13.32
N GLY A 232 -14.15 -4.94 -13.12
CA GLY A 232 -15.25 -4.88 -12.20
C GLY A 232 -16.24 -5.98 -12.59
N TYR A 233 -16.37 -7.00 -11.74
CA TYR A 233 -17.42 -8.02 -11.80
C TYR A 233 -18.84 -7.41 -11.60
N GLY A 234 -19.05 -6.14 -11.91
CA GLY A 234 -20.35 -5.48 -12.01
C GLY A 234 -20.90 -5.38 -13.45
N GLY A 235 -20.08 -5.61 -14.48
CA GLY A 235 -20.51 -5.47 -15.88
C GLY A 235 -21.34 -6.63 -16.44
N LEU A 236 -21.21 -7.84 -15.88
CA LEU A 236 -21.93 -9.03 -16.36
C LEU A 236 -23.39 -9.11 -15.86
N ALA A 237 -23.75 -8.37 -14.81
CA ALA A 237 -25.12 -8.36 -14.29
C ALA A 237 -26.09 -7.56 -15.16
N ILE A 238 -25.63 -6.49 -15.84
CA ILE A 238 -26.50 -5.62 -16.63
C ILE A 238 -26.85 -6.26 -18.00
N ALA A 239 -25.94 -7.04 -18.58
CA ALA A 239 -26.18 -7.71 -19.86
C ALA A 239 -27.25 -8.80 -19.77
N VAL A 240 -27.33 -9.54 -18.65
CA VAL A 240 -28.33 -10.62 -18.50
C VAL A 240 -29.74 -10.05 -18.28
N VAL A 241 -29.87 -8.94 -17.55
CA VAL A 241 -31.19 -8.30 -17.33
C VAL A 241 -31.74 -7.67 -18.61
N PHE A 242 -30.89 -7.07 -19.45
CA PHE A 242 -31.34 -6.47 -20.71
C PHE A 242 -31.78 -7.51 -21.76
N VAL A 243 -31.12 -8.66 -21.84
CA VAL A 243 -31.54 -9.74 -22.75
C VAL A 243 -32.84 -10.40 -22.27
N ALA A 244 -32.98 -10.65 -20.97
CA ALA A 244 -34.22 -11.21 -20.41
C ALA A 244 -35.43 -10.29 -20.61
N TRP A 245 -35.24 -8.97 -20.48
CA TRP A 245 -36.31 -7.99 -20.66
C TRP A 245 -36.70 -7.75 -22.13
N MET A 246 -35.77 -7.89 -23.08
CA MET A 246 -36.13 -7.86 -24.50
C MET A 246 -36.89 -9.11 -24.95
N ILE A 247 -36.56 -10.28 -24.41
CA ILE A 247 -37.28 -11.52 -24.75
C ILE A 247 -38.71 -11.50 -24.18
N SER A 248 -38.94 -10.94 -22.98
CA SER A 248 -40.29 -10.86 -22.39
C SER A 248 -41.24 -9.85 -23.06
N ARG A 249 -40.73 -8.95 -23.91
CA ARG A 249 -41.55 -8.00 -24.68
C ARG A 249 -41.93 -8.51 -26.06
N GLY A 250 -41.25 -9.54 -26.58
CA GLY A 250 -41.56 -10.15 -27.88
C GLY A 250 -42.74 -11.12 -27.86
N THR A 251 -43.12 -11.67 -26.70
CA THR A 251 -44.15 -12.70 -26.57
C THR A 251 -45.52 -12.20 -26.12
N ALA A 252 -45.68 -10.90 -25.86
CA ALA A 252 -46.94 -10.30 -25.36
C ALA A 252 -47.82 -9.66 -26.45
N ARG A 253 -47.71 -10.09 -27.72
CA ARG A 253 -48.55 -9.59 -28.84
C ARG A 253 -49.22 -10.67 -29.70
N GLU A 254 -49.25 -11.93 -29.26
CA GLU A 254 -50.06 -12.99 -29.88
C GLU A 254 -50.94 -13.66 -28.83
N SER A 255 -51.94 -12.93 -28.34
CA SER A 255 -53.09 -13.54 -27.66
C SER A 255 -54.31 -12.62 -27.69
N GLU A 256 -54.65 -12.07 -28.84
CA GLU A 256 -56.02 -11.63 -29.16
C GLU A 256 -56.26 -11.93 -30.64
N GLY A 257 -57.06 -12.97 -30.87
CA GLY A 257 -57.43 -13.53 -32.18
C GLY A 257 -58.22 -14.80 -31.99
#